data_AF-G9ZZB9-F1
#
_entry.id   AF-G9ZZB9-F1
#
_cell.length_a   1.000
_cell.length_b   1.000
_cell.length_c   1.000
_cell.angle_alpha   90.00
_cell.angle_beta   90.00
_cell.angle_gamma   90.00
#
_symmetry.space_group_name_H-M   'P 1'
#
loop_
_entity.id
_entity.type
_entity.pdbx_description
1 polymer ?
#
loop_
_entity_poly.entity_id
_entity_poly.type
_entity_poly.pdbx_seq_one_letter_code
_entity_poly.pdbx_strand_id
1 'polypeptide(L)'
;MDCQAVLAAPIIPAVTARNYRYSLSGDNPPWRPVSLHDDGRHGYVEFARGIVQGELPPIFVIGSDGEAQIINSRIYQNLLIVDCLFAAAELRLGGGYRQQAVQIVRTDGRPGS
;
A
#
# COMPACT_ATOMS: atom_id res chain seq x y z
N MET A 1 10.08 -9.95 -35.94
CA MET A 1 8.71 -9.59 -35.55
C MET A 1 8.68 -9.60 -34.03
N ASP A 2 9.06 -8.48 -33.43
CA ASP A 2 9.06 -8.33 -31.98
C ASP A 2 7.63 -8.09 -31.51
N CYS A 3 7.08 -9.04 -30.75
CA CYS A 3 5.83 -8.86 -30.04
C CYS A 3 6.12 -7.99 -28.81
N GLN A 4 5.97 -6.67 -28.94
CA GLN A 4 5.90 -5.81 -27.76
C GLN A 4 4.61 -6.13 -26.99
N ALA A 5 4.75 -6.81 -25.85
CA ALA A 5 3.67 -6.94 -24.89
C ALA A 5 3.38 -5.55 -24.31
N VAL A 6 2.29 -4.92 -24.75
CA VAL A 6 1.80 -3.70 -24.12
C VAL A 6 1.27 -4.12 -22.75
N LEU A 7 1.96 -3.69 -21.68
CA LEU A 7 1.44 -3.86 -20.32
C LEU A 7 0.09 -3.14 -20.24
N ALA A 8 -1.00 -3.88 -20.11
CA ALA A 8 -2.32 -3.30 -19.92
C ALA A 8 -2.32 -2.47 -18.63
N ALA A 9 -2.90 -1.26 -18.70
CA ALA A 9 -3.10 -0.46 -17.50
C ALA A 9 -3.93 -1.26 -16.48
N PRO A 10 -3.60 -1.19 -15.17
CA PRO A 10 -4.37 -1.89 -14.16
C PRO A 10 -5.80 -1.34 -14.12
N ILE A 11 -6.77 -2.25 -13.93
CA ILE A 11 -8.16 -1.87 -13.69
C ILE A 11 -8.26 -1.40 -12.25
N ILE A 12 -8.55 -0.11 -12.04
CA ILE A 12 -8.76 0.45 -10.71
C ILE A 12 -10.25 0.31 -10.33
N PRO A 13 -10.59 -0.21 -9.14
CA PRO A 13 -11.97 -0.42 -8.74
C PRO A 13 -12.72 0.91 -8.64
N ALA A 14 -13.98 0.89 -9.09
CA ALA A 14 -14.93 1.97 -8.84
C ALA A 14 -15.13 2.16 -7.33
N VAL A 15 -15.43 3.39 -6.90
CA VAL A 15 -15.55 3.73 -5.47
C VAL A 15 -16.54 2.83 -4.72
N THR A 16 -17.63 2.42 -5.37
CA THR A 16 -18.66 1.52 -4.82
C THR A 16 -18.18 0.10 -4.55
N ALA A 17 -17.05 -0.32 -5.13
CA ALA A 17 -16.45 -1.64 -4.95
C ALA A 17 -15.23 -1.63 -4.00
N ARG A 18 -14.95 -0.49 -3.35
CA ARG A 18 -13.79 -0.32 -2.46
C ARG A 18 -14.17 -0.62 -1.02
N ASN A 19 -13.41 -1.49 -0.37
CA ASN A 19 -13.51 -1.78 1.06
C ASN A 19 -12.56 -0.88 1.86
N TYR A 20 -13.09 0.06 2.63
CA TYR A 20 -12.32 0.99 3.47
C TYR A 20 -12.17 0.45 4.90
N ARG A 21 -11.27 -0.51 5.06
CA ARG A 21 -11.10 -1.27 6.32
C ARG A 21 -9.66 -1.30 6.82
N TYR A 22 -8.92 -0.24 6.59
CA TYR A 22 -7.54 -0.09 7.04
C TYR A 22 -7.35 1.21 7.80
N SER A 23 -6.50 1.17 8.83
CA SER A 23 -6.08 2.34 9.60
C SER A 23 -4.59 2.59 9.41
N LEU A 24 -4.19 3.86 9.60
CA LEU A 24 -2.80 4.29 9.56
C LEU A 24 -2.32 4.70 10.96
N SER A 25 -1.13 4.27 11.36
CA SER A 25 -0.41 4.70 12.57
C SER A 25 1.06 5.02 12.24
N GLY A 26 1.89 5.31 13.24
CA GLY A 26 3.30 5.69 13.04
C GLY A 26 3.50 7.16 12.68
N ASP A 27 4.56 7.44 11.93
CA ASP A 27 5.02 8.81 11.63
C ASP A 27 4.06 9.58 10.73
N ASN A 28 4.20 10.91 10.68
CA ASN A 28 3.41 11.77 9.79
C ASN A 28 4.25 12.48 8.70
N PRO A 29 4.90 11.72 7.80
CA PRO A 29 5.69 12.30 6.73
C PRO A 29 4.81 12.91 5.62
N PRO A 30 5.36 13.80 4.77
CA PRO A 30 4.64 14.37 3.63
C PRO A 30 4.13 13.33 2.61
N TRP A 31 4.74 12.14 2.59
CA TRP A 31 4.35 11.03 1.72
C TRP A 31 3.29 10.11 2.34
N ARG A 32 2.80 10.37 3.55
CA ARG A 32 1.81 9.50 4.22
C ARG A 32 0.60 9.25 3.30
N PRO A 33 0.10 8.00 3.19
CA PRO A 33 -1.06 7.70 2.37
C PRO A 33 -2.28 8.54 2.77
N VAL A 34 -3.07 8.94 1.78
CA VAL A 34 -4.32 9.70 1.95
C VAL A 34 -5.55 8.81 1.89
N SER A 35 -5.45 7.61 1.31
CA SER A 35 -6.52 6.62 1.31
C SER A 35 -5.95 5.20 1.25
N LEU A 36 -6.66 4.27 1.89
CA LEU A 36 -6.36 2.85 1.88
C LEU A 36 -7.64 2.07 1.63
N HIS A 37 -7.62 1.13 0.69
CA HIS A 37 -8.75 0.26 0.41
C HIS A 37 -8.31 -1.04 -0.26
N ASP A 38 -9.22 -2.00 -0.34
CA ASP A 38 -9.07 -3.19 -1.17
C ASP A 38 -10.33 -3.44 -2.02
N ASP A 39 -10.21 -4.31 -3.02
CA ASP A 39 -11.33 -4.81 -3.84
C ASP A 39 -11.69 -6.28 -3.54
N GLY A 40 -11.18 -6.82 -2.43
CA GLY A 40 -11.27 -8.24 -2.09
C GLY A 40 -10.17 -9.12 -2.69
N ARG A 41 -9.30 -8.58 -3.54
CA ARG A 41 -8.17 -9.32 -4.14
C ARG A 41 -6.84 -8.58 -4.00
N HIS A 42 -6.83 -7.29 -4.29
CA HIS A 42 -5.65 -6.43 -4.23
C HIS A 42 -5.83 -5.32 -3.21
N GLY A 43 -4.74 -4.93 -2.55
CA GLY A 43 -4.69 -3.74 -1.72
C GLY A 43 -4.30 -2.51 -2.54
N TYR A 44 -4.86 -1.36 -2.21
CA TYR A 44 -4.60 -0.09 -2.86
C TYR A 44 -4.19 0.93 -1.80
N VAL A 45 -2.94 1.38 -1.90
CA VAL A 45 -2.40 2.47 -1.09
C VAL A 45 -2.36 3.72 -1.95
N GLU A 46 -3.21 4.69 -1.64
CA GLU A 46 -3.29 5.95 -2.38
C GLU A 46 -2.51 7.04 -1.67
N PHE A 47 -1.60 7.66 -2.40
CA PHE A 47 -0.80 8.77 -1.94
C PHE A 47 -1.32 10.10 -2.48
N ALA A 48 -0.90 11.21 -1.88
CA ALA A 48 -1.13 12.52 -2.49
C ALA A 48 -0.48 12.58 -3.88
N ARG A 49 -1.13 13.23 -4.85
CA ARG A 49 -0.64 13.29 -6.25
C ARG A 49 0.80 13.82 -6.38
N GLY A 50 1.24 14.69 -5.46
CA GLY A 50 2.60 15.22 -5.44
C GLY A 50 3.69 14.17 -5.19
N ILE A 51 3.34 12.96 -4.72
CA ILE A 51 4.33 11.91 -4.44
C ILE A 51 5.11 11.46 -5.68
N VAL A 52 4.54 11.63 -6.88
CA VAL A 52 5.19 11.25 -8.13
C VAL A 52 6.45 12.07 -8.43
N GLN A 53 6.65 13.19 -7.73
CA GLN A 53 7.87 14.01 -7.79
C GLN A 53 8.91 13.59 -6.73
N GLY A 54 8.51 12.77 -5.76
CA GLY A 54 9.36 12.27 -4.69
C GLY A 54 9.64 10.77 -4.82
N GLU A 55 10.21 10.20 -3.76
CA GLU A 55 10.45 8.75 -3.68
C GLU A 55 9.20 8.05 -3.12
N LEU A 56 8.81 6.94 -3.75
CA LEU A 56 7.71 6.11 -3.26
C LEU A 56 8.22 5.16 -2.18
N PRO A 57 7.56 5.10 -1.01
CA PRO A 57 8.00 4.22 0.07
C PRO A 57 7.80 2.74 -0.32
N PRO A 58 8.82 1.87 -0.16
CA PRO A 58 8.61 0.43 -0.21
C PRO A 58 7.61 -0.03 0.86
N ILE A 59 6.79 -1.01 0.48
CA ILE A 59 5.83 -1.67 1.37
C ILE A 59 6.35 -3.03 1.82
N PHE A 60 6.18 -3.31 3.11
CA PHE A 60 6.48 -4.58 3.75
C PHE A 60 5.20 -5.11 4.39
N VAL A 61 4.75 -6.30 4.00
CA VAL A 61 3.64 -6.96 4.71
C VAL A 61 4.19 -7.62 5.97
N ILE A 62 3.50 -7.46 7.09
CA ILE A 62 3.89 -8.11 8.34
C ILE A 62 3.23 -9.49 8.38
N GLY A 63 4.05 -10.53 8.39
CA GLY A 63 3.62 -11.92 8.48
C GLY A 63 3.02 -12.27 9.84
N SER A 64 2.44 -13.47 9.95
CA SER A 64 1.91 -13.98 11.23
C SER A 64 2.99 -14.21 12.29
N ASP A 65 4.23 -14.37 11.87
CA ASP A 65 5.44 -14.43 12.70
C ASP A 65 5.93 -13.05 13.16
N GLY A 66 5.33 -11.96 12.66
CA GLY A 66 5.76 -10.59 12.91
C GLY A 66 6.88 -10.11 11.99
N GLU A 67 7.34 -10.94 11.05
CA GLU A 67 8.44 -10.59 10.15
C GLU A 67 7.97 -9.75 8.97
N ALA A 68 8.81 -8.80 8.57
CA ALA A 68 8.55 -7.90 7.45
C ALA A 68 8.90 -8.58 6.12
N GLN A 69 7.90 -8.78 5.27
CA GLN A 69 8.02 -9.50 4.00
C GLN A 69 7.87 -8.55 2.82
N ILE A 70 8.83 -8.59 1.89
CA ILE A 70 8.71 -7.90 0.60
C ILE A 70 7.74 -8.70 -0.26
N ILE A 71 6.72 -8.01 -0.76
CA ILE A 71 5.71 -8.57 -1.65
C ILE A 71 5.83 -7.97 -3.04
N ASN A 72 5.24 -8.64 -4.02
CA ASN A 72 5.08 -8.03 -5.33
C ASN A 72 4.05 -6.90 -5.26
N SER A 73 4.40 -5.77 -5.86
CA SER A 73 3.53 -4.60 -5.95
C SER A 73 3.76 -3.87 -7.26
N ARG A 74 2.76 -3.11 -7.68
CA ARG A 74 2.76 -2.35 -8.92
C ARG A 74 2.42 -0.90 -8.62
N ILE A 75 3.06 0.01 -9.32
CA ILE A 75 2.80 1.45 -9.17
C ILE A 75 1.98 1.89 -10.39
N TYR A 76 0.90 2.62 -10.14
CA TYR A 76 0.10 3.27 -11.19
C TYR A 76 -0.33 4.65 -10.73
N GLN A 77 0.22 5.70 -11.36
CA GLN A 77 0.03 7.09 -10.92
C GLN A 77 0.47 7.27 -9.45
N ASN A 78 -0.44 7.66 -8.56
CA ASN A 78 -0.24 7.82 -7.12
C ASN A 78 -0.72 6.60 -6.31
N LEU A 79 -0.97 5.47 -6.96
CA LEU A 79 -1.39 4.22 -6.32
C LEU A 79 -0.25 3.21 -6.27
N LEU A 80 -0.02 2.65 -5.09
CA LEU A 80 0.71 1.41 -4.91
C LEU A 80 -0.30 0.27 -4.77
N ILE A 81 -0.30 -0.62 -5.76
CA ILE A 81 -1.19 -1.76 -5.88
C ILE A 81 -0.45 -2.99 -5.37
N VAL A 82 -1.00 -3.58 -4.32
CA VAL A 82 -0.46 -4.71 -3.58
C VAL A 82 -1.19 -5.97 -4.09
N ASP A 83 -0.44 -6.95 -4.59
CA ASP A 83 -1.03 -8.11 -5.30
C ASP A 83 -1.83 -9.06 -4.37
N CYS A 84 -1.81 -8.85 -3.05
CA CYS A 84 -2.51 -9.67 -2.06
C CYS A 84 -3.18 -8.83 -0.98
N LEU A 85 -4.15 -9.41 -0.27
CA LEU A 85 -4.66 -8.84 0.98
C LEU A 85 -3.71 -9.12 2.13
N PHE A 86 -3.60 -8.18 3.06
CA PHE A 86 -2.78 -8.30 4.26
C PHE A 86 -3.54 -7.82 5.50
N ALA A 87 -3.12 -8.32 6.68
CA ALA A 87 -3.64 -7.88 7.97
C ALA A 87 -2.88 -6.65 8.49
N ALA A 88 -1.56 -6.62 8.30
CA ALA A 88 -0.72 -5.50 8.66
C ALA A 88 0.39 -5.30 7.61
N ALA A 89 0.79 -4.06 7.40
CA ALA A 89 1.91 -3.69 6.55
C ALA A 89 2.60 -2.43 7.10
N GLU A 90 3.82 -2.20 6.64
CA GLU A 90 4.60 -1.01 6.93
C GLU A 90 5.12 -0.40 5.63
N LEU A 91 4.96 0.92 5.51
CA LEU A 91 5.65 1.74 4.52
C LEU A 91 6.84 2.40 5.22
N ARG A 92 8.03 2.30 4.63
CA ARG A 92 9.23 2.96 5.19
C ARG A 92 9.99 3.72 4.12
N LEU A 93 10.55 4.86 4.47
CA LEU A 93 11.38 5.66 3.58
C LEU A 93 12.53 6.32 4.33
N GLY A 94 13.67 6.50 3.66
CA GLY A 94 14.91 6.98 4.27
C GLY A 94 15.74 5.86 4.90
N GLY A 95 16.73 6.23 5.71
CA GLY A 95 17.63 5.28 6.36
C GLY A 95 18.25 5.81 7.64
N GLY A 96 18.72 4.89 8.50
CA GLY A 96 19.28 5.21 9.81
C GLY A 96 18.28 5.98 10.68
N TYR A 97 18.76 7.05 11.32
CA TYR A 97 17.94 7.87 12.21
C TYR A 97 16.86 8.72 11.50
N ARG A 98 16.87 8.77 10.16
CA ARG A 98 15.87 9.50 9.35
C ARG A 98 14.84 8.59 8.72
N GLN A 99 14.88 7.29 9.01
CA GLN A 99 13.87 6.37 8.52
C GLN A 99 12.52 6.77 9.12
N GLN A 100 11.55 7.01 8.24
CA GLN A 100 10.18 7.29 8.60
C GLN A 100 9.35 6.04 8.31
N ALA A 101 8.48 5.65 9.23
CA ALA A 101 7.66 4.46 9.10
C ALA A 101 6.18 4.77 9.34
N VAL A 102 5.33 4.30 8.42
CA VAL A 102 3.88 4.39 8.51
C VAL A 102 3.32 2.97 8.51
N GLN A 103 2.63 2.63 9.59
CA GLN A 103 2.00 1.32 9.74
C GLN A 103 0.58 1.36 9.19
N ILE A 104 0.18 0.26 8.57
CA ILE A 104 -1.14 0.01 8.01
C ILE A 104 -1.70 -1.24 8.69
N VAL A 105 -2.89 -1.16 9.27
CA VAL A 105 -3.53 -2.32 9.94
C VAL A 105 -4.98 -2.45 9.50
N ARG A 106 -5.42 -3.66 9.19
CA ARG A 106 -6.81 -3.95 8.84
C ARG A 106 -7.70 -3.91 10.08
N THR A 107 -8.82 -3.21 10.02
CA THR A 107 -9.66 -2.89 11.19
C THR A 107 -10.78 -3.90 11.45
N ASP A 108 -11.06 -4.79 10.50
CA ASP A 108 -12.09 -5.83 10.62
C ASP A 108 -11.61 -7.11 11.33
N GLY A 109 -10.32 -7.18 11.67
CA GLY A 109 -9.69 -8.33 12.35
C GLY A 109 -9.64 -8.25 13.87
N ARG A 110 -10.20 -7.21 14.51
CA ARG A 110 -10.33 -7.18 15.98
C ARG A 110 -11.56 -8.04 16.33
N PRO A 111 -11.44 -9.19 17.02
CA PRO A 111 -12.61 -9.74 17.66
C PRO A 111 -13.17 -8.65 18.57
N GLY A 112 -14.46 -8.34 18.40
CA GLY A 112 -15.17 -7.47 19.30
C GLY A 112 -14.87 -7.92 20.73
N SER A 113 -14.38 -6.99 21.55
CA SER A 113 -14.23 -7.21 22.99
C SER A 113 -15.60 -7.31 23.64
#